data_AF-A0A519YS55-F1
#
_entry.id   AF-A0A519YS55-F1
#
_cell.length_a   1.000
_cell.length_b   1.000
_cell.length_c   1.000
_cell.angle_alpha   90.00
_cell.angle_beta   90.00
_cell.angle_gamma   90.00
#
_symmetry.space_group_name_H-M   'P 1'
#
loop_
_entity.id
_entity.type
_entity.pdbx_description
1 polymer ?
#
loop_
_entity_poly.entity_id
_entity_poly.type
_entity_poly.pdbx_seq_one_letter_code
_entity_poly.pdbx_strand_id
1 'polypeptide(L)'
;MTRRDGFYKLELGARQQWGDPPFGRMVAVIVDGMDEKLVQEGALALARGWKVQDSVRLLGPAPAPVAKIRDRYRYRLLVKGPVGVSLQPVVKAWIEGVSVPKSVRVTIDVDPVSFM
;
A
#
# COMPACT_ATOMS: atom_id res chain seq x y z
N MET A 1 1.54 36.07 -8.56
CA MET A 1 1.18 34.65 -8.37
C MET A 1 1.93 33.85 -9.41
N THR A 2 2.97 33.13 -9.01
CA THR A 2 3.77 32.33 -9.94
C THR A 2 2.98 31.09 -10.36
N ARG A 3 3.12 30.63 -11.62
CA ARG A 3 2.46 29.43 -12.16
C ARG A 3 2.67 28.17 -11.28
N ARG A 4 3.75 28.17 -10.48
CA ARG A 4 4.11 27.15 -9.49
C ARG A 4 3.18 27.13 -8.26
N ASP A 5 2.72 28.28 -7.79
CA ASP A 5 1.87 28.40 -6.59
C ASP A 5 0.42 27.93 -6.85
N GLY A 6 -0.06 28.14 -8.08
CA GLY A 6 -1.38 27.66 -8.53
C GLY A 6 -1.43 26.14 -8.64
N PHE A 7 -0.38 25.53 -9.20
CA PHE A 7 -0.27 24.07 -9.30
C PHE A 7 -0.21 23.39 -7.92
N TYR A 8 0.60 23.94 -6.99
CA TYR A 8 0.70 23.44 -5.62
C TYR A 8 -0.63 23.45 -4.86
N LYS A 9 -1.44 24.51 -5.03
CA LYS A 9 -2.76 24.60 -4.38
C LYS A 9 -3.76 23.58 -4.93
N LEU A 10 -3.75 23.36 -6.25
CA LEU A 10 -4.61 22.36 -6.88
C LEU A 10 -4.22 20.94 -6.46
N GLU A 11 -2.93 20.64 -6.41
CA GLU A 11 -2.43 19.34 -5.95
C GLU A 11 -2.76 19.07 -4.48
N LEU A 12 -2.56 20.05 -3.60
CA LEU A 12 -2.92 19.93 -2.18
C LEU A 12 -4.43 19.75 -1.99
N GLY A 13 -5.25 20.48 -2.75
CA GLY A 13 -6.70 20.32 -2.74
C GLY A 13 -7.13 18.91 -3.17
N ALA A 14 -6.51 18.36 -4.21
CA ALA A 14 -6.75 16.98 -4.63
C ALA A 14 -6.32 15.97 -3.54
N ARG A 15 -5.12 16.10 -2.97
CA ARG A 15 -4.67 15.21 -1.88
C ARG A 15 -5.61 15.25 -0.67
N GLN A 16 -6.12 16.43 -0.31
CA GLN A 16 -7.08 16.59 0.78
C GLN A 16 -8.42 15.92 0.47
N GLN A 17 -8.97 16.11 -0.74
CA GLN A 17 -10.22 15.48 -1.17
C GLN A 17 -10.13 13.95 -1.18
N TRP A 18 -8.97 13.42 -1.58
CA TRP A 18 -8.76 11.98 -1.67
C TRP A 18 -8.24 11.38 -0.36
N GLY A 19 -7.85 12.19 0.63
CA GLY A 19 -7.29 11.75 1.91
C GLY A 19 -5.88 11.17 1.80
N ASP A 20 -5.11 11.57 0.78
CA ASP A 20 -3.72 11.17 0.61
C ASP A 20 -2.79 11.92 1.58
N PRO A 21 -1.60 11.37 1.91
CA PRO A 21 -0.62 12.08 2.72
C PRO A 21 -0.34 13.50 2.18
N PRO A 22 -0.34 14.53 3.05
CA PRO A 22 -0.36 14.48 4.53
C PRO A 22 -1.75 14.43 5.19
N PHE A 23 -2.84 14.46 4.41
CA PHE A 23 -4.22 14.54 4.91
C PHE A 23 -4.84 13.17 5.27
N GLY A 24 -4.05 12.10 5.18
CA GLY A 24 -4.36 10.76 5.64
C GLY A 24 -3.08 9.96 5.90
N ARG A 25 -3.24 8.77 6.47
CA ARG A 25 -2.17 7.79 6.67
C ARG A 25 -2.20 6.74 5.58
N MET A 26 -1.03 6.24 5.22
CA MET A 26 -0.91 5.15 4.28
C MET A 26 0.18 4.17 4.70
N VAL A 27 -0.12 2.88 4.55
CA VAL A 27 0.83 1.79 4.74
C VAL A 27 0.83 0.95 3.48
N ALA A 28 2.00 0.71 2.91
CA ALA A 28 2.17 -0.23 1.83
C ALA A 28 2.55 -1.61 2.40
N VAL A 29 1.91 -2.65 1.89
CA VAL A 29 2.27 -4.06 2.11
C VAL A 29 2.84 -4.59 0.81
N ILE A 30 4.12 -4.94 0.83
CA ILE A 30 4.87 -5.42 -0.33
C ILE A 30 5.02 -6.93 -0.21
N VAL A 31 4.62 -7.63 -1.26
CA VAL A 31 4.75 -9.07 -1.42
C VAL A 31 5.81 -9.31 -2.49
N ASP A 32 6.92 -9.96 -2.14
CA ASP A 32 8.05 -10.15 -3.05
C ASP A 32 8.64 -11.57 -3.05
N GLY A 33 9.10 -12.01 -4.21
CA GLY A 33 9.58 -13.38 -4.42
C GLY A 33 10.16 -13.59 -5.81
N MET A 34 10.77 -14.76 -6.04
CA MET A 34 11.38 -15.11 -7.33
C MET A 34 10.40 -15.80 -8.30
N ASP A 35 9.30 -16.33 -7.78
CA ASP A 35 8.24 -16.95 -8.58
C ASP A 35 7.03 -16.01 -8.63
N GLU A 36 6.72 -15.51 -9.82
CA GLU A 36 5.62 -14.57 -10.04
C GLU A 36 4.27 -15.12 -9.58
N LYS A 37 4.02 -16.40 -9.86
CA LYS A 37 2.74 -17.04 -9.55
C LYS A 37 2.55 -17.10 -8.04
N LEU A 38 3.57 -17.50 -7.29
CA LEU A 38 3.50 -17.56 -5.83
C LEU A 38 3.37 -16.16 -5.21
N VAL A 39 4.04 -15.15 -5.77
CA VAL A 39 3.92 -13.76 -5.31
C VAL A 39 2.50 -13.24 -5.52
N GLN A 40 1.93 -13.48 -6.71
CA GLN A 40 0.56 -13.10 -7.02
C GLN A 40 -0.45 -13.84 -6.12
N GLU A 41 -0.25 -15.15 -5.89
CA GLU A 41 -1.07 -15.95 -4.98
C GLU A 41 -1.04 -15.39 -3.55
N GLY A 42 0.15 -15.05 -3.03
CA GLY A 42 0.30 -14.43 -1.72
C GLY A 42 -0.38 -13.07 -1.62
N ALA A 43 -0.24 -12.22 -2.65
CA ALA A 43 -0.90 -10.92 -2.69
C ALA A 43 -2.44 -11.03 -2.74
N LEU A 44 -2.96 -11.99 -3.51
CA LEU A 44 -4.40 -12.28 -3.56
C LEU A 44 -4.91 -12.90 -2.25
N ALA A 45 -4.11 -13.74 -1.59
CA ALA A 45 -4.47 -14.30 -0.29
C ALA A 45 -4.61 -13.21 0.77
N LEU A 46 -3.67 -12.27 0.82
CA LEU A 46 -3.75 -11.08 1.68
C LEU A 46 -5.01 -10.28 1.38
N ALA A 47 -5.27 -9.96 0.10
CA ALA A 47 -6.45 -9.21 -0.29
C ALA A 47 -7.77 -9.87 0.14
N ARG A 48 -7.88 -11.21 -0.01
CA ARG A 48 -9.05 -11.98 0.44
C ARG A 48 -9.18 -12.04 1.96
N GLY A 49 -8.06 -12.03 2.69
CA GLY A 49 -8.05 -12.04 4.14
C GLY A 49 -8.41 -10.70 4.78
N TRP A 50 -8.52 -9.62 3.99
CA TRP A 50 -8.88 -8.30 4.49
C TRP A 50 -10.35 -8.26 4.89
N LYS A 51 -10.61 -7.85 6.13
CA LYS A 51 -11.95 -7.56 6.62
C LYS A 51 -12.21 -6.06 6.51
N VAL A 52 -13.40 -5.69 6.04
CA VAL A 52 -13.82 -4.28 5.94
C VAL A 52 -13.73 -3.61 7.31
N GLN A 53 -13.18 -2.40 7.34
CA GLN A 53 -13.00 -1.56 8.52
C GLN A 53 -13.64 -0.20 8.22
N ASP A 54 -14.41 0.37 9.14
CA ASP A 54 -15.29 1.52 8.88
C ASP A 54 -14.58 2.79 8.35
N SER A 55 -13.27 2.92 8.61
CA SER A 55 -12.48 4.10 8.20
C SER A 55 -11.18 3.75 7.47
N VAL A 56 -10.91 2.46 7.22
CA VAL A 56 -9.67 2.00 6.60
C VAL A 56 -9.98 1.23 5.33
N ARG A 57 -9.34 1.62 4.24
CA ARG A 57 -9.53 1.03 2.92
C ARG A 57 -8.30 0.26 2.49
N LEU A 58 -8.52 -0.88 1.86
CA LEU A 58 -7.51 -1.63 1.13
C LEU A 58 -7.60 -1.29 -0.36
N LEU A 59 -6.47 -1.01 -0.98
CA LEU A 59 -6.32 -0.83 -2.43
C LEU A 59 -5.34 -1.87 -2.99
N GLY A 60 -5.57 -2.30 -4.23
CA GLY A 60 -4.81 -3.37 -4.86
C GLY A 60 -5.44 -4.76 -4.60
N PRO A 61 -4.68 -5.86 -4.82
CA PRO A 61 -3.25 -5.90 -5.09
C PRO A 61 -2.91 -5.41 -6.51
N ALA A 62 -1.76 -4.78 -6.69
CA ALA A 62 -1.28 -4.33 -8.00
C ALA A 62 0.21 -4.69 -8.18
N PRO A 63 0.66 -4.99 -9.42
CA PRO A 63 2.08 -5.07 -9.72
C PRO A 63 2.78 -3.78 -9.30
N ALA A 64 3.87 -3.89 -8.55
CA ALA A 64 4.67 -2.72 -8.21
C ALA A 64 5.52 -2.32 -9.44
N PRO A 65 5.53 -1.05 -9.89
CA PRO A 65 6.45 -0.58 -10.93
C PRO A 65 7.88 -1.02 -10.62
N VAL A 66 8.45 -1.83 -11.52
CA VAL A 66 9.74 -2.47 -11.32
C VAL A 66 10.82 -1.59 -11.92
N ALA A 67 11.55 -0.84 -11.10
CA ALA A 67 12.94 -0.54 -11.45
C ALA A 67 13.69 -1.88 -11.40
N LYS A 68 14.14 -2.35 -12.56
CA LYS A 68 14.81 -3.63 -12.85
C LYS A 68 15.78 -4.05 -11.72
N ILE A 69 15.31 -4.82 -10.73
CA ILE A 69 16.14 -5.35 -9.64
C ILE A 69 15.96 -6.87 -9.61
N ARG A 70 16.95 -7.58 -10.19
CA ARG A 70 17.39 -8.94 -9.86
C ARG A 70 16.29 -10.00 -9.71
N ASP A 71 15.57 -10.31 -10.79
CA ASP A 71 14.69 -11.50 -10.92
C ASP A 71 13.64 -11.68 -9.80
N ARG A 72 13.15 -10.58 -9.22
CA ARG A 72 12.10 -10.62 -8.19
C ARG A 72 10.84 -9.92 -8.68
N TYR A 73 9.72 -10.61 -8.50
CA TYR A 73 8.38 -10.10 -8.70
C TYR A 73 7.89 -9.42 -7.44
N ARG A 74 7.16 -8.31 -7.60
CA ARG A 74 6.63 -7.53 -6.49
C ARG A 74 5.21 -7.11 -6.74
N TYR A 75 4.36 -7.39 -5.76
CA TYR A 75 3.00 -6.89 -5.68
C TYR A 75 2.87 -5.98 -4.46
N ARG A 76 2.05 -4.94 -4.59
CA ARG A 76 1.74 -4.01 -3.50
C ARG A 76 0.25 -4.05 -3.18
N LEU A 77 -0.06 -3.97 -1.89
CA LEU A 77 -1.37 -3.56 -1.39
C LEU A 77 -1.19 -2.28 -0.59
N LEU A 78 -2.17 -1.39 -0.63
CA LEU A 78 -2.12 -0.15 0.13
C LEU A 78 -3.27 -0.11 1.12
N VAL A 79 -2.94 0.16 2.37
CA VAL A 79 -3.91 0.38 3.43
C VAL A 79 -3.93 1.87 3.75
N LYS A 80 -5.10 2.48 3.64
CA LYS A 80 -5.28 3.93 3.77
C LYS A 80 -6.36 4.26 4.79
N GLY A 81 -6.12 5.26 5.62
CA GLY A 81 -7.07 5.74 6.62
C GLY A 81 -6.83 7.20 7.02
N PRO A 82 -7.69 7.78 7.86
CA PRO A 82 -7.54 9.16 8.31
C PRO A 82 -6.36 9.34 9.28
N VAL A 83 -5.87 10.59 9.44
CA VAL A 83 -4.68 10.95 10.25
C VAL A 83 -4.75 10.44 11.70
N GLY A 84 -5.95 10.34 12.28
CA GLY A 84 -6.20 9.88 13.65
C GLY A 84 -6.25 8.36 13.85
N VAL A 85 -6.13 7.56 12.77
CA VAL A 85 -6.17 6.08 12.86
C VAL A 85 -4.75 5.52 12.82
N SER A 86 -4.44 4.66 13.78
CA SER A 86 -3.20 3.87 13.78
C SER A 86 -3.34 2.67 12.84
N LEU A 87 -2.74 2.76 11.64
CA LEU A 87 -2.80 1.70 10.63
C LEU A 87 -1.90 0.51 10.95
N GLN A 88 -0.78 0.72 11.66
CA GLN A 88 0.17 -0.34 12.01
C GLN A 88 -0.47 -1.57 12.70
N PRO A 89 -1.21 -1.43 13.82
CA PRO A 89 -1.80 -2.58 14.50
C PRO A 89 -2.84 -3.30 13.64
N VAL A 90 -3.61 -2.55 12.85
CA VAL A 90 -4.60 -3.11 11.90
C VAL A 90 -3.91 -3.97 10.85
N VAL A 91 -2.86 -3.42 10.22
CA VAL A 91 -2.09 -4.12 9.18
C VAL A 91 -1.39 -5.36 9.74
N LYS A 92 -0.79 -5.25 10.94
CA LYS A 92 -0.11 -6.35 11.60
C LYS A 92 -1.07 -7.52 11.89
N ALA A 93 -2.21 -7.23 12.55
CA ALA A 93 -3.19 -8.26 12.88
C ALA A 93 -3.79 -8.92 11.63
N TRP A 94 -3.99 -8.15 10.56
CA TRP A 94 -4.44 -8.68 9.27
C TRP A 94 -3.43 -9.65 8.65
N ILE A 95 -2.15 -9.26 8.56
CA ILE A 95 -1.10 -10.09 7.96
C ILE A 95 -0.90 -11.38 8.77
N GLU A 96 -0.90 -11.30 10.10
CA GLU A 96 -0.76 -12.47 10.99
C GLU A 96 -1.91 -13.48 10.83
N GLY A 97 -3.10 -13.02 10.41
CA GLY A 97 -4.27 -13.87 10.16
C GLY A 97 -4.29 -14.56 8.80
N VAL A 98 -3.31 -14.32 7.93
CA VAL A 98 -3.30 -14.83 6.55
C VAL A 98 -2.09 -15.72 6.30
N SER A 99 -2.33 -16.92 5.76
CA SER A 99 -1.26 -17.79 5.29
C SER A 99 -0.83 -17.40 3.87
N VAL A 100 0.47 -17.18 3.67
CA VAL A 100 1.10 -16.90 2.37
C VAL A 100 2.14 -17.99 2.05
N PRO A 101 2.49 -18.21 0.77
CA PRO A 101 3.53 -19.18 0.41
C PRO A 101 4.87 -18.88 1.11
N LYS A 102 5.54 -19.93 1.63
CA LYS A 102 6.78 -19.78 2.44
C LYS A 102 7.95 -19.14 1.69
N SER A 103 7.99 -19.25 0.37
CA SER A 103 9.03 -18.66 -0.49
C SER A 103 8.81 -17.18 -0.78
N VAL A 104 7.66 -16.63 -0.38
CA VAL A 104 7.27 -15.23 -0.57
C VAL A 104 7.52 -14.46 0.72
N ARG A 105 8.08 -13.27 0.59
CA ARG A 105 8.30 -12.35 1.70
C ARG A 105 7.21 -11.27 1.69
N VAL A 106 6.73 -10.93 2.88
CA VAL A 106 5.79 -9.83 3.11
C VAL A 106 6.49 -8.76 3.94
N THR A 107 6.52 -7.53 3.43
CA THR A 107 7.16 -6.37 4.07
C THR A 107 6.15 -5.26 4.26
N ILE A 108 6.23 -4.53 5.37
CA ILE A 108 5.39 -3.39 5.68
C ILE A 108 6.23 -2.13 5.54
N ASP A 109 5.76 -1.18 4.74
CA ASP A 109 6.35 0.14 4.54
C ASP A 109 5.34 1.21 5.00
N VAL A 110 5.66 1.92 6.08
CA VAL A 110 4.78 2.89 6.74
C VAL A 110 5.15 4.28 6.26
N ASP A 111 4.17 5.03 5.74
CA ASP A 111 4.33 6.35 5.13
C ASP A 111 5.30 6.37 3.93
N PRO A 112 5.02 5.64 2.83
CA PRO A 112 5.84 5.69 1.61
C PRO A 112 5.82 7.11 1.02
N VAL A 113 6.90 7.87 1.23
CA VAL A 113 7.02 9.30 0.86
C VAL A 113 7.07 9.52 -0.67
N SER A 114 7.16 8.46 -1.49
CA SER A 114 7.26 8.62 -2.94
C SER A 114 6.43 7.59 -3.71
N PHE A 115 5.29 8.03 -4.23
CA PHE A 115 4.59 7.40 -5.36
C PHE A 115 5.13 7.96 -6.68
N MET A 116 6.43 7.77 -6.92
CA MET A 116 7.06 8.06 -8.21
C MET A 116 7.66 6.78 -8.78
#